data_AF-A0A3D1ERY1-F1
#
_entry.id   AF-A0A3D1ERY1-F1
#
_cell.length_a   1.000
_cell.length_b   1.000
_cell.length_c   1.000
_cell.angle_alpha   90.00
_cell.angle_beta   90.00
_cell.angle_gamma   90.00
#
_symmetry.space_group_name_H-M   'P 1'
#
loop_
_entity.id
_entity.type
_entity.pdbx_description
1 polymer ?
#
loop_
_entity_poly.entity_id
_entity_poly.type
_entity_poly.pdbx_seq_one_letter_code
_entity_poly.pdbx_strand_id
1 'polypeptide(L)'
;TTIGSGAFLAGLARVIKDVPPWMMVDGAPAEVRGCNRVGMQRAQMTEEDIHAVLESYRMLYREPSGDQESTCAVLLEQFSGSETIQSIVDSIRATLCGKNGRALENQRSHDKTVDPRDR
;
A
#
# COMPACT_ATOMS: atom_id res chain seq x y z
N THR A 1 3.32 -10.06 -2.56
CA THR A 1 3.86 -8.75 -2.95
C THR A 1 3.06 -8.29 -4.12
N THR A 2 2.06 -7.50 -3.84
CA THR A 2 1.34 -6.67 -4.79
C THR A 2 1.98 -5.29 -4.80
N ILE A 3 1.95 -4.64 -5.95
CA ILE A 3 2.38 -3.25 -6.13
C ILE A 3 1.16 -2.49 -6.62
N GLY A 4 0.71 -1.51 -5.83
CA GLY A 4 -0.47 -0.72 -6.13
C GLY A 4 -0.26 0.21 -7.33
N SER A 5 -1.37 0.60 -7.95
CA SER A 5 -1.37 1.50 -9.10
C SER A 5 -0.70 2.82 -8.78
N GLY A 6 0.16 3.31 -9.70
CA GLY A 6 0.85 4.58 -9.52
C GLY A 6 1.89 4.61 -8.39
N ALA A 7 2.17 3.48 -7.72
CA ALA A 7 3.27 3.39 -6.76
C ALA A 7 4.63 3.55 -7.46
N PHE A 8 5.61 4.07 -6.73
CA PHE A 8 6.96 4.27 -7.24
C PHE A 8 7.97 3.55 -6.33
N LEU A 9 8.78 2.67 -6.91
CA LEU A 9 9.83 1.94 -6.21
C LEU A 9 11.17 2.57 -6.57
N ALA A 10 11.95 2.97 -5.56
CA ALA A 10 13.32 3.40 -5.79
C ALA A 10 14.18 2.27 -6.34
N GLY A 11 15.20 2.62 -7.12
CA GLY A 11 16.17 1.65 -7.63
C GLY A 11 16.82 0.88 -6.48
N LEU A 12 17.00 -0.44 -6.66
CA LEU A 12 17.59 -1.35 -5.66
C LEU A 12 16.76 -1.53 -4.37
N ALA A 13 15.54 -1.02 -4.29
CA ALA A 13 14.67 -1.25 -3.15
C ALA A 13 14.32 -2.74 -3.00
N ARG A 14 14.53 -3.30 -1.80
CA ARG A 14 14.18 -4.70 -1.50
C ARG A 14 12.76 -4.80 -0.94
N VAL A 15 11.79 -4.91 -1.85
CA VAL A 15 10.36 -4.97 -1.51
C VAL A 15 9.94 -6.36 -1.01
N ILE A 16 9.68 -6.46 0.29
CA ILE A 16 9.29 -7.72 0.97
C ILE A 16 7.82 -7.74 1.43
N LYS A 17 7.15 -6.57 1.42
CA LYS A 17 5.73 -6.38 1.76
C LYS A 17 4.99 -5.76 0.58
N ASP A 18 3.68 -5.87 0.56
CA ASP A 18 2.84 -5.20 -0.44
C ASP A 18 3.02 -3.67 -0.35
N VAL A 19 2.90 -2.99 -1.49
CA VAL A 19 3.05 -1.54 -1.62
C VAL A 19 1.71 -0.94 -2.03
N PRO A 20 1.10 -0.03 -1.25
CA PRO A 20 -0.19 0.56 -1.60
C PRO A 20 -0.12 1.49 -2.83
N PRO A 21 -1.27 1.77 -3.47
CA PRO A 21 -1.36 2.72 -4.58
C PRO A 21 -0.75 4.08 -4.23
N TRP A 22 -0.12 4.71 -5.22
CA TRP A 22 0.49 6.04 -5.12
C TRP A 22 1.60 6.22 -4.07
N MET A 23 2.00 5.18 -3.35
CA MET A 23 3.09 5.27 -2.37
C MET A 23 4.46 5.23 -3.05
N MET A 24 5.42 5.94 -2.46
CA MET A 24 6.84 5.84 -2.81
C MET A 24 7.55 4.98 -1.79
N VAL A 25 8.31 3.99 -2.23
CA VAL A 25 9.10 3.12 -1.34
C VAL A 25 10.57 3.13 -1.70
N ASP A 26 11.41 3.02 -0.67
CA ASP A 26 12.86 2.94 -0.79
C ASP A 26 13.46 2.15 0.39
N GLY A 27 14.68 1.63 0.20
CA GLY A 27 15.48 0.94 1.20
C GLY A 27 15.57 -0.57 1.03
N ALA A 28 16.36 -1.21 1.89
CA ALA A 28 16.53 -2.65 1.94
C ALA A 28 16.59 -3.14 3.41
N PRO A 29 15.45 -3.45 4.07
CA PRO A 29 14.12 -3.64 3.47
C PRO A 29 13.44 -2.34 3.06
N ALA A 30 12.61 -2.41 2.01
CA ALA A 30 11.89 -1.24 1.50
C ALA A 30 10.76 -0.83 2.45
N GLU A 31 10.63 0.47 2.67
CA GLU A 31 9.59 1.10 3.47
C GLU A 31 8.94 2.24 2.70
N VAL A 32 7.69 2.59 3.03
CA VAL A 32 7.01 3.76 2.47
C VAL A 32 7.69 5.03 2.98
N ARG A 33 8.19 5.87 2.06
CA ARG A 33 8.92 7.11 2.34
C ARG A 33 8.17 8.37 1.90
N GLY A 34 7.06 8.24 1.18
CA GLY A 34 6.25 9.36 0.70
C GLY A 34 5.16 8.94 -0.28
N CYS A 35 4.60 9.93 -0.98
CA CYS A 35 3.62 9.72 -2.06
C CYS A 35 4.19 10.15 -3.42
N ASN A 36 3.79 9.45 -4.48
CA ASN A 36 4.20 9.71 -5.86
C ASN A 36 3.43 10.91 -6.45
N ARG A 37 3.68 12.10 -5.90
CA ARG A 37 3.01 13.35 -6.33
C ARG A 37 3.22 13.64 -7.81
N VAL A 38 4.42 13.38 -8.34
CA VAL A 38 4.73 13.55 -9.77
C VAL A 38 3.88 12.61 -10.63
N GLY A 39 3.70 11.36 -10.19
CA GLY A 39 2.83 10.40 -10.86
C GLY A 39 1.38 10.85 -10.87
N MET A 40 0.87 11.33 -9.73
CA MET A 40 -0.51 11.84 -9.62
C MET A 40 -0.75 13.05 -10.53
N GLN A 41 0.19 14.00 -10.57
CA GLN A 41 0.11 15.18 -11.45
C GLN A 41 0.09 14.80 -12.94
N ARG A 42 0.90 13.81 -13.34
CA ARG A 42 0.91 13.30 -14.73
C ARG A 42 -0.35 12.53 -15.09
N ALA A 43 -0.95 11.87 -14.10
CA ALA A 43 -2.24 11.19 -14.24
C ALA A 43 -3.43 12.17 -14.24
N GLN A 44 -3.18 13.48 -14.15
CA GLN A 44 -4.22 14.53 -14.14
C GLN A 44 -5.25 14.32 -13.02
N MET A 45 -4.81 13.80 -11.87
CA MET A 45 -5.64 13.71 -10.68
C MET A 45 -6.02 15.10 -10.20
N THR A 46 -7.21 15.20 -9.59
CA THR A 46 -7.67 16.44 -8.97
C THR A 46 -6.79 16.83 -7.79
N GLU A 47 -6.71 18.12 -7.46
CA GLU A 47 -5.95 18.56 -6.29
C GLU A 47 -6.58 18.03 -5.00
N GLU A 48 -7.90 17.83 -4.99
CA GLU A 48 -8.65 17.19 -3.91
C GLU A 48 -8.21 15.73 -3.70
N ASP A 49 -8.08 14.94 -4.77
CA ASP A 49 -7.59 13.55 -4.68
C ASP A 49 -6.12 13.49 -4.27
N ILE A 50 -5.29 14.39 -4.81
CA ILE A 50 -3.87 14.48 -4.42
C ILE A 50 -3.77 14.80 -2.92
N HIS A 51 -4.55 15.75 -2.43
CA HIS A 51 -4.62 16.10 -1.01
C HIS A 51 -5.06 14.89 -0.18
N ALA A 52 -6.09 14.17 -0.60
CA ALA A 52 -6.56 12.97 0.09
C ALA A 52 -5.44 11.92 0.20
N VAL A 53 -4.71 11.64 -0.89
CA VAL A 53 -3.59 10.68 -0.87
C VAL A 53 -2.48 11.13 0.08
N LEU A 54 -2.11 12.42 0.06
CA LEU A 54 -1.10 12.95 0.98
C LEU A 54 -1.52 12.83 2.44
N GLU A 55 -2.80 13.08 2.74
CA GLU A 55 -3.35 12.94 4.08
C GLU A 55 -3.40 11.48 4.53
N SER A 56 -3.77 10.56 3.63
CA SER A 56 -3.71 9.12 3.89
C SER A 56 -2.29 8.66 4.28
N TYR A 57 -1.26 9.16 3.59
CA TYR A 57 0.13 8.86 3.92
C TYR A 57 0.53 9.44 5.27
N ARG A 58 0.11 10.68 5.56
CA ARG A 58 0.40 11.32 6.85
C ARG A 58 -0.15 10.47 7.98
N MET A 59 -1.43 10.09 7.90
CA MET A 59 -2.11 9.33 8.95
C MET A 59 -1.63 7.87 9.07
N LEU A 60 -1.28 7.22 7.96
CA LEU A 60 -0.89 5.80 7.98
C LEU A 60 0.58 5.56 8.28
N TYR A 61 1.48 6.48 7.89
CA TYR A 61 2.92 6.23 7.89
C TYR A 61 3.75 7.28 8.61
N ARG A 62 3.38 8.57 8.52
CA ARG A 62 4.21 9.66 9.05
C ARG A 62 3.89 9.97 10.51
N GLU A 63 2.61 10.05 10.82
CA GLU A 63 2.06 10.43 12.12
C GLU A 63 0.93 9.47 12.50
N PRO A 64 1.23 8.17 12.65
CA PRO A 64 0.22 7.18 12.99
C PRO A 64 -0.35 7.44 14.39
N SER A 65 -1.68 7.54 14.47
CA SER A 65 -2.41 7.65 15.73
C SER A 65 -3.33 6.45 15.87
N GLY A 66 -2.94 5.48 16.71
CA GLY A 66 -3.71 4.25 16.91
C GLY A 66 -3.38 3.17 15.88
N ASP A 67 -4.31 2.23 15.68
CA ASP A 67 -4.15 1.13 14.76
C ASP A 67 -4.52 1.52 13.31
N GLN A 68 -4.03 0.74 12.35
CA GLN A 68 -4.22 1.02 10.92
C GLN A 68 -5.67 0.82 10.46
N GLU A 69 -6.46 -0.05 11.11
CA GLU A 69 -7.86 -0.30 10.73
C GLU A 69 -8.74 0.89 11.13
N SER A 70 -8.59 1.38 12.37
CA SER A 70 -9.23 2.60 12.83
C SER A 70 -8.88 3.80 11.94
N THR A 71 -7.60 3.92 11.57
CA THR A 71 -7.15 4.98 10.65
C THR A 71 -7.81 4.86 9.27
N CYS A 72 -7.93 3.64 8.74
CA CYS A 72 -8.62 3.39 7.47
C CYS A 72 -10.10 3.78 7.53
N ALA A 73 -10.79 3.51 8.66
CA ALA A 73 -12.18 3.90 8.84
C ALA A 73 -12.34 5.44 8.81
N VAL A 74 -11.46 6.17 9.50
CA VAL A 74 -11.46 7.64 9.49
C VAL A 74 -11.20 8.20 8.07
N LEU A 75 -10.27 7.60 7.32
CA LEU A 75 -9.98 8.03 5.95
C LEU A 75 -11.19 7.85 5.02
N LEU A 76 -11.93 6.74 5.16
CA LEU A 76 -13.15 6.51 4.38
C LEU A 76 -14.27 7.48 4.75
N GLU A 77 -14.38 7.87 6.02
CA GLU A 77 -15.36 8.86 6.46
C GLU A 77 -15.02 10.26 5.93
N GLN A 78 -13.75 10.67 6.05
CA GLN A 78 -13.27 11.99 5.62
C GLN A 78 -13.30 12.16 4.09
N PHE A 79 -13.02 11.10 3.33
CA PHE A 79 -12.88 11.13 1.87
C PHE A 79 -13.84 10.14 1.18
N SER A 80 -15.09 10.08 1.65
CA SER A 80 -16.11 9.10 1.21
C SER A 80 -16.45 9.08 -0.29
N GLY A 81 -16.06 10.12 -1.05
CA GLY A 81 -16.24 10.19 -2.50
C GLY A 81 -15.00 9.85 -3.34
N SER A 82 -13.83 9.61 -2.72
CA SER A 82 -12.59 9.37 -3.47
C SER A 82 -12.35 7.87 -3.68
N GLU A 83 -12.49 7.43 -4.93
CA GLU A 83 -12.14 6.06 -5.35
C GLU A 83 -10.66 5.74 -5.07
N THR A 84 -9.80 6.76 -5.10
CA THR A 84 -8.38 6.61 -4.82
C THR A 84 -8.14 6.21 -3.36
N ILE A 85 -8.84 6.84 -2.42
CA ILE A 85 -8.75 6.48 -0.99
C ILE A 85 -9.31 5.10 -0.75
N GLN A 86 -10.44 4.75 -1.38
CA GLN A 86 -10.98 3.40 -1.31
C GLN A 86 -9.94 2.35 -1.74
N SER A 87 -9.27 2.58 -2.87
CA SER A 87 -8.21 1.68 -3.37
C SER A 87 -7.02 1.55 -2.42
N ILE A 88 -6.60 2.66 -1.79
CA ILE A 88 -5.53 2.65 -0.78
C ILE A 88 -5.96 1.83 0.44
N VAL A 89 -7.15 2.10 0.99
CA VAL A 89 -7.68 1.39 2.17
C VAL A 89 -7.83 -0.10 1.90
N ASP A 90 -8.36 -0.48 0.73
CA ASP A 90 -8.50 -1.89 0.34
C ASP A 90 -7.14 -2.58 0.26
N SER A 91 -6.12 -1.89 -0.29
CA SER A 91 -4.75 -2.41 -0.33
C SER A 91 -4.16 -2.58 1.06
N ILE A 92 -4.39 -1.66 1.99
CA ILE A 92 -3.90 -1.75 3.37
C ILE A 92 -4.57 -2.92 4.09
N ARG A 93 -5.90 -3.00 4.03
CA ARG A 93 -6.68 -4.10 4.64
C ARG A 93 -6.27 -5.46 4.10
N ALA A 94 -6.08 -5.58 2.78
CA ALA A 94 -5.60 -6.81 2.17
C ALA A 94 -4.20 -7.19 2.69
N THR A 95 -3.32 -6.20 2.87
CA THR A 95 -1.97 -6.39 3.42
C THR A 95 -2.02 -6.87 4.88
N LEU A 96 -2.91 -6.28 5.70
CA LEU A 96 -3.11 -6.65 7.11
C LEU A 96 -3.60 -8.09 7.27
N CYS A 97 -4.50 -8.54 6.39
CA CYS A 97 -4.97 -9.93 6.37
C CYS A 97 -3.95 -10.91 5.76
N GLY A 98 -2.93 -10.41 5.06
CA GLY A 98 -1.93 -11.19 4.35
C GLY A 98 -0.81 -11.73 5.24
N LYS A 99 -0.28 -12.92 4.91
CA LYS A 99 0.88 -13.50 5.60
C LYS A 99 2.14 -12.64 5.37
N ASN A 100 2.80 -12.23 6.45
CA ASN A 100 4.01 -11.39 6.43
C ASN A 100 3.83 -10.06 5.68
N GLY A 101 2.63 -9.48 5.67
CA GLY A 101 2.32 -8.25 4.92
C GLY A 101 2.26 -8.47 3.41
N ARG A 102 1.80 -9.66 2.98
CA ARG A 102 1.63 -10.04 1.57
C ARG A 102 0.24 -10.64 1.38
N ALA A 103 -0.70 -9.85 0.89
CA ALA A 103 -2.12 -10.19 0.72
C ALA A 103 -2.33 -11.49 -0.05
N LEU A 104 -1.69 -11.62 -1.21
CA LEU A 104 -1.83 -12.80 -2.08
C LEU A 104 -1.07 -14.03 -1.57
N GLU A 105 -0.30 -13.94 -0.49
CA GLU A 105 0.42 -15.11 0.03
C GLU A 105 -0.53 -16.18 0.56
N ASN A 106 -1.67 -15.76 1.11
CA ASN A 106 -2.70 -16.67 1.63
C ASN A 106 -3.35 -17.50 0.51
N GLN A 107 -3.29 -17.03 -0.73
CA GLN A 107 -3.91 -17.68 -1.89
C GLN A 107 -2.95 -18.63 -2.63
N ARG A 108 -1.70 -18.78 -2.16
CA ARG A 108 -0.76 -19.70 -2.79
C ARG A 108 -1.11 -21.14 -2.45
N SER A 109 -1.55 -21.89 -3.46
CA SER A 109 -1.84 -23.32 -3.38
C SER A 109 -0.59 -24.21 -3.29
N HIS A 110 0.57 -23.66 -3.63
CA HIS A 110 1.83 -24.41 -3.61
C HIS A 110 2.57 -24.20 -2.29
N ASP A 111 2.61 -25.25 -1.48
CA ASP A 111 3.41 -25.29 -0.27
C ASP A 111 4.89 -25.41 -0.63
N LYS A 112 5.65 -24.34 -0.42
CA LYS A 112 7.09 -24.29 -0.68
C LYS A 112 7.92 -25.07 0.34
N THR A 113 7.31 -25.57 1.42
CA THR A 113 8.02 -26.42 2.39
C THR A 113 8.09 -27.87 1.97
N VAL A 114 7.32 -28.27 0.95
CA VAL A 114 7.38 -29.61 0.36
C VAL A 114 8.33 -29.56 -0.83
N ASP A 115 9.47 -30.25 -0.73
CA ASP A 115 10.38 -30.39 -1.87
C ASP A 115 9.68 -31.23 -2.95
N PRO A 116 9.64 -30.79 -4.23
CA PRO A 116 9.09 -31.59 -5.31
C PRO A 116 9.73 -32.98 -5.46
N ARG A 117 10.92 -33.19 -4.90
CA ARG A 117 11.67 -34.46 -4.89
C ARG A 117 11.26 -35.41 -3.77
N ASP A 118 10.45 -34.96 -2.81
CA ASP A 118 9.94 -35.80 -1.72
C ASP A 118 8.67 -36.59 -2.10
N ARG A 119 8.34 -36.70 -3.40
CA ARG A 119 7.19 -37.46 -3.94
C ARG A 119 7.63 -38.61 -4.85
#